data_AF-A0A2V4D3S9-F1
#
_entry.id   AF-A0A2V4D3S9-F1
#
_cell.length_a   1.000
_cell.length_b   1.000
_cell.length_c   1.000
_cell.angle_alpha   90.00
_cell.angle_beta   90.00
_cell.angle_gamma   90.00
#
_symmetry.space_group_name_H-M   'P 1'
#
loop_
_entity.id
_entity.type
_entity.pdbx_description
1 polymer ?
#
loop_
_entity_poly.entity_id
_entity_poly.type
_entity_poly.pdbx_seq_one_letter_code
_entity_poly.pdbx_strand_id
1 'polypeptide(L)'
;MQMALIGFDEFHMGSSMANPEADGLTALAELLEKNDHNLEFINTSLDAVDNLPWDVIIIPFPKNQFSGDEMTSLQSHLENGKSILLLAEWGDLFGHVDFLNELTTPCGIEIQKDRVTDHEEHVTQKVELAGVVLGEESIPHFVRVQNFADHPITKGISELIYFSGCSLRVSEGATALASTSASSFGDIDLDSVLDEGEIQGELPIAAVSEMNGRLVVVGDSNIAANGYIEQGDNLLFVQQAIEWLSFNI
;
A
#
# COMPACT_ATOMS: atom_id res chain seq x y z
N MET A 1 23.93 0.16 -2.79
CA MET A 1 22.62 -0.46 -2.98
C MET A 1 22.88 -1.84 -3.56
N GLN A 2 22.25 -2.89 -3.04
CA GLN A 2 22.35 -4.21 -3.64
C GLN A 2 21.28 -4.29 -4.73
N MET A 3 21.66 -4.65 -5.94
CA MET A 3 20.72 -4.91 -7.03
C MET A 3 19.79 -6.04 -6.62
N ALA A 4 18.49 -5.77 -6.60
CA ALA A 4 17.44 -6.76 -6.34
C ALA A 4 16.65 -7.05 -7.61
N LEU A 5 16.17 -8.28 -7.75
CA LEU A 5 15.22 -8.68 -8.77
C LEU A 5 13.80 -8.48 -8.23
N ILE A 6 13.07 -7.51 -8.78
CA ILE A 6 11.74 -7.11 -8.31
C ILE A 6 10.69 -7.57 -9.32
N GLY A 7 9.73 -8.36 -8.86
CA GLY A 7 8.61 -8.84 -9.67
C GLY A 7 7.34 -8.05 -9.37
N PHE A 8 6.69 -7.51 -10.39
CA PHE A 8 5.39 -6.83 -10.26
C PHE A 8 4.27 -7.73 -10.73
N ASP A 9 3.29 -7.99 -9.87
CA ASP A 9 2.19 -8.92 -10.13
C ASP A 9 1.15 -8.42 -11.14
N GLU A 10 1.47 -8.45 -12.43
CA GLU A 10 0.57 -7.99 -13.50
C GLU A 10 -0.59 -8.96 -13.80
N PHE A 11 -0.50 -10.19 -13.28
CA PHE A 11 -1.48 -11.24 -13.52
C PHE A 11 -2.78 -11.02 -12.72
N HIS A 12 -2.68 -10.50 -11.49
CA HIS A 12 -3.85 -10.29 -10.62
C HIS A 12 -4.35 -8.85 -10.56
N MET A 13 -3.57 -7.86 -10.99
CA MET A 13 -3.81 -6.43 -10.75
C MET A 13 -4.73 -5.75 -11.78
N GLY A 14 -5.06 -4.48 -11.47
CA GLY A 14 -5.63 -3.53 -12.42
C GLY A 14 -4.70 -2.43 -12.95
N SER A 15 -3.54 -2.20 -12.32
CA SER A 15 -2.66 -1.04 -12.56
C SER A 15 -1.25 -1.46 -12.95
N SER A 16 -0.92 -1.39 -14.24
CA SER A 16 0.37 -1.84 -14.78
C SER A 16 1.50 -0.84 -14.58
N MET A 17 2.72 -1.36 -14.44
CA MET A 17 3.96 -0.59 -14.49
C MET A 17 4.28 -0.01 -15.87
N ALA A 18 3.67 -0.53 -16.93
CA ALA A 18 3.79 0.02 -18.27
C ALA A 18 2.68 1.05 -18.58
N ASN A 19 1.75 1.31 -17.66
CA ASN A 19 0.67 2.27 -17.85
C ASN A 19 1.15 3.71 -17.51
N PRO A 20 1.22 4.63 -18.49
CA PRO A 20 1.64 6.01 -18.25
C PRO A 20 0.52 6.91 -17.70
N GLU A 21 -0.72 6.40 -17.64
CA GLU A 21 -1.86 7.16 -17.15
C GLU A 21 -1.80 7.35 -15.63
N ALA A 22 -2.70 8.19 -15.09
CA ALA A 22 -2.69 8.58 -13.67
C ALA A 22 -2.80 7.40 -12.70
N ASP A 23 -3.45 6.31 -13.10
CA ASP A 23 -3.65 5.08 -12.33
C ASP A 23 -2.57 4.02 -12.56
N GLY A 24 -1.54 4.33 -13.35
CA GLY A 24 -0.39 3.47 -13.60
C GLY A 24 0.79 3.68 -12.65
N LEU A 25 1.84 2.88 -12.83
CA LEU A 25 3.02 2.83 -11.94
C LEU A 25 4.36 3.13 -12.64
N THR A 26 4.33 3.74 -13.83
CA THR A 26 5.56 4.03 -14.61
C THR A 26 6.57 4.90 -13.86
N ALA A 27 6.11 5.90 -13.10
CA ALA A 27 7.01 6.77 -12.34
C ALA A 27 7.79 6.00 -11.26
N LEU A 28 7.14 5.03 -10.61
CA LEU A 28 7.78 4.13 -9.67
C LEU A 28 8.76 3.19 -10.38
N ALA A 29 8.37 2.62 -11.53
CA ALA A 29 9.23 1.75 -12.32
C ALA A 29 10.55 2.45 -12.71
N GLU A 30 10.46 3.66 -13.28
CA GLU A 30 11.61 4.46 -13.69
C GLU A 30 12.54 4.80 -12.51
N LEU A 31 11.97 5.06 -11.33
CA LEU A 31 12.74 5.31 -10.11
C LEU A 31 13.56 4.07 -9.69
N LEU A 32 12.93 2.89 -9.69
CA LEU A 32 13.58 1.66 -9.27
C LEU A 32 14.68 1.23 -10.24
N GLU A 33 14.45 1.37 -11.56
CA GLU A 33 15.49 1.13 -12.57
C GLU A 33 16.66 2.10 -12.40
N LYS A 34 16.39 3.38 -12.10
CA LYS A 34 17.42 4.38 -11.82
C LYS A 34 18.23 4.07 -10.55
N ASN A 35 17.67 3.30 -9.63
CA ASN A 35 18.35 2.80 -8.43
C ASN A 35 19.02 1.42 -8.64
N ASP A 36 19.24 1.02 -9.90
CA ASP A 36 19.92 -0.22 -10.31
C ASP A 36 19.17 -1.51 -9.89
N HIS A 37 17.84 -1.48 -9.75
CA HIS A 37 17.02 -2.69 -9.60
C HIS A 37 16.66 -3.30 -10.96
N ASN A 38 16.53 -4.63 -11.02
CA ASN A 38 16.00 -5.33 -12.19
C ASN A 38 14.51 -5.57 -12.00
N LEU A 39 13.70 -5.13 -12.96
CA LEU A 39 12.24 -5.25 -12.88
C LEU A 39 11.73 -6.32 -13.85
N GLU A 40 10.79 -7.14 -13.38
CA GLU A 40 10.07 -8.12 -14.22
C GLU A 40 8.56 -8.00 -14.03
N PHE A 41 7.82 -8.15 -15.13
CA PHE A 41 6.37 -8.24 -15.11
C PHE A 41 5.95 -9.70 -14.94
N ILE A 42 5.21 -9.99 -13.88
CA ILE A 42 4.65 -11.31 -13.60
C ILE A 42 3.31 -11.40 -14.33
N ASN A 43 3.30 -11.99 -15.52
CA ASN A 43 2.11 -12.15 -16.36
C ASN A 43 1.50 -13.57 -16.30
N THR A 44 1.91 -14.35 -15.31
CA THR A 44 1.50 -15.74 -15.11
C THR A 44 1.13 -15.95 -13.65
N SER A 45 0.42 -17.04 -13.39
CA SER A 45 0.15 -17.50 -12.03
C SER A 45 1.44 -17.63 -11.22
N LEU A 46 1.34 -17.37 -9.91
CA LEU A 46 2.41 -17.51 -8.91
C LEU A 46 2.45 -18.92 -8.29
N ASP A 47 2.11 -19.96 -9.05
CA ASP A 47 1.93 -21.34 -8.57
C ASP A 47 3.24 -22.17 -8.54
N ALA A 48 4.39 -21.52 -8.71
CA ALA A 48 5.71 -22.14 -8.64
C ALA A 48 6.19 -22.33 -7.20
N VAL A 49 5.54 -23.25 -6.47
CA VAL A 49 5.83 -23.63 -5.09
C VAL A 49 7.35 -23.75 -4.86
N ASP A 50 7.85 -23.01 -3.87
CA ASP A 50 9.25 -22.93 -3.38
C ASP A 50 10.29 -22.23 -4.26
N ASN A 51 9.96 -21.63 -5.41
CA ASN A 51 11.00 -21.03 -6.25
C ASN A 51 10.58 -19.81 -7.07
N LEU A 52 9.82 -18.89 -6.46
CA LEU A 52 9.62 -17.56 -7.06
C LEU A 52 10.99 -16.85 -7.13
N PRO A 53 11.46 -16.43 -8.32
CA PRO A 53 12.85 -15.99 -8.52
C PRO A 53 13.15 -14.62 -7.91
N TRP A 54 12.13 -13.77 -7.76
CA TRP A 54 12.26 -12.39 -7.29
C TRP A 54 12.77 -12.30 -5.86
N ASP A 55 13.52 -11.26 -5.52
CA ASP A 55 13.89 -10.92 -4.13
C ASP A 55 12.75 -10.17 -3.44
N VAL A 56 12.02 -9.34 -4.22
CA VAL A 56 10.84 -8.61 -3.77
C VAL A 56 9.69 -8.84 -4.77
N ILE A 57 8.51 -9.20 -4.27
CA ILE A 57 7.27 -9.19 -5.05
C ILE A 57 6.44 -7.97 -4.66
N ILE A 58 6.00 -7.20 -5.65
CA ILE A 58 5.10 -6.07 -5.47
C ILE A 58 3.72 -6.49 -5.99
N ILE A 59 2.73 -6.42 -5.11
CA ILE A 59 1.33 -6.75 -5.37
C ILE A 59 0.50 -5.47 -5.25
N PRO A 60 0.31 -4.71 -6.35
CA PRO A 60 -0.45 -3.47 -6.33
C PRO A 60 -1.92 -3.74 -6.64
N PHE A 61 -2.75 -3.74 -5.60
CA PHE A 61 -4.21 -3.91 -5.66
C PHE A 61 -4.68 -5.07 -6.56
N PRO A 62 -4.58 -6.32 -6.08
CA PRO A 62 -5.03 -7.48 -6.83
C PRO A 62 -6.56 -7.49 -6.91
N LYS A 63 -7.08 -7.46 -8.14
CA LYS A 63 -8.51 -7.53 -8.48
C LYS A 63 -8.99 -8.97 -8.69
N ASN A 64 -8.07 -9.88 -8.96
CA ASN A 64 -8.33 -11.31 -9.08
C ASN A 64 -7.85 -12.05 -7.83
N GLN A 65 -8.58 -13.07 -7.41
CA GLN A 65 -8.18 -13.92 -6.29
C GLN A 65 -6.99 -14.79 -6.68
N PHE A 66 -6.08 -15.01 -5.74
CA PHE A 66 -5.03 -16.00 -5.84
C PHE A 66 -5.59 -17.39 -5.55
N SER A 67 -5.08 -18.39 -6.24
CA SER A 67 -5.31 -19.80 -5.91
C SER A 67 -4.60 -20.20 -4.61
N GLY A 68 -4.96 -21.35 -4.03
CA GLY A 68 -4.29 -21.88 -2.84
C GLY A 68 -2.80 -22.17 -3.05
N ASP A 69 -2.41 -22.58 -4.27
CA ASP A 69 -1.00 -22.84 -4.61
C ASP A 69 -0.20 -21.52 -4.70
N GLU A 70 -0.82 -20.45 -5.19
CA GLU A 70 -0.23 -19.11 -5.21
C GLU A 70 -0.06 -18.54 -3.80
N MET A 71 -1.09 -18.68 -2.95
CA MET A 71 -0.99 -18.29 -1.54
C MET A 71 0.13 -19.06 -0.82
N THR A 72 0.23 -20.36 -1.07
CA THR A 72 1.32 -21.20 -0.53
C THR A 72 2.69 -20.73 -1.03
N SER A 73 2.79 -20.33 -2.29
CA SER A 73 4.04 -19.82 -2.88
C SER A 73 4.45 -18.46 -2.32
N LEU A 74 3.50 -17.55 -2.09
CA LEU A 74 3.74 -16.25 -1.46
C LEU A 74 4.15 -16.39 0.02
N GLN A 75 3.52 -17.30 0.76
CA GLN A 75 3.93 -17.62 2.13
C GLN A 75 5.36 -18.20 2.14
N SER A 76 5.63 -19.18 1.27
CA SER A 76 6.97 -19.78 1.13
C SER A 76 8.02 -18.74 0.72
N HIS A 77 7.65 -17.71 -0.05
CA HIS A 77 8.54 -16.60 -0.40
C HIS A 77 9.03 -15.85 0.85
N LEU A 78 8.10 -15.46 1.74
CA LEU A 78 8.44 -14.83 3.01
C LEU A 78 9.23 -15.77 3.93
N GLU A 79 8.86 -17.04 4.01
CA GLU A 79 9.56 -18.04 4.84
C GLU A 79 11.00 -18.28 4.38
N ASN A 80 11.27 -18.16 3.07
CA ASN A 80 12.60 -18.27 2.47
C ASN A 80 13.44 -17.00 2.57
N GLY A 81 13.00 -15.99 3.33
CA GLY A 81 13.77 -14.77 3.58
C GLY A 81 13.60 -13.68 2.53
N LYS A 82 12.63 -13.83 1.63
CA LYS A 82 12.32 -12.85 0.57
C LYS A 82 11.16 -11.95 0.99
N SER A 83 10.83 -10.99 0.15
CA SER A 83 10.07 -9.83 0.57
C SER A 83 8.82 -9.58 -0.27
N ILE A 84 7.77 -9.04 0.36
CA ILE A 84 6.54 -8.64 -0.32
C ILE A 84 6.18 -7.20 0.06
N LEU A 85 5.87 -6.38 -0.95
CA LEU A 85 5.10 -5.14 -0.79
C LEU A 85 3.68 -5.39 -1.28
N LEU A 86 2.71 -5.29 -0.38
CA LEU A 86 1.29 -5.39 -0.70
C LEU A 86 0.65 -4.00 -0.57
N LEU A 87 0.05 -3.54 -1.67
CA LEU A 87 -0.79 -2.35 -1.65
C LEU A 87 -2.24 -2.79 -1.79
N ALA A 88 -3.05 -2.55 -0.76
CA ALA A 88 -4.47 -2.88 -0.73
C ALA A 88 -5.32 -1.69 -1.24
N GLU A 89 -6.62 -1.77 -1.02
CA GLU A 89 -7.53 -0.66 -1.26
C GLU A 89 -8.64 -0.57 -0.20
N TRP A 90 -9.38 0.53 -0.21
CA TRP A 90 -10.57 0.68 0.65
C TRP A 90 -11.66 -0.36 0.39
N GLY A 91 -12.48 -0.53 1.42
CA GLY A 91 -13.66 -1.37 1.39
C GLY A 91 -13.29 -2.82 1.13
N ASP A 92 -14.10 -3.51 0.34
CA ASP A 92 -13.83 -4.89 -0.07
C ASP A 92 -14.07 -5.06 -1.57
N LEU A 93 -13.51 -4.12 -2.35
CA LEU A 93 -13.60 -4.14 -3.80
C LEU A 93 -13.07 -5.48 -4.32
N PHE A 94 -13.84 -6.15 -5.18
CA PHE A 94 -13.47 -7.47 -5.73
C PHE A 94 -13.31 -8.60 -4.66
N GLY A 95 -13.74 -8.38 -3.42
CA GLY A 95 -13.54 -9.34 -2.33
C GLY A 95 -12.07 -9.49 -1.90
N HIS A 96 -11.26 -8.45 -2.15
CA HIS A 96 -9.81 -8.51 -1.96
C HIS A 96 -9.36 -8.65 -0.51
N VAL A 97 -10.11 -8.11 0.44
CA VAL A 97 -9.68 -8.10 1.83
C VAL A 97 -9.61 -9.51 2.40
N ASP A 98 -10.60 -10.36 2.10
CA ASP A 98 -10.67 -11.70 2.68
C ASP A 98 -9.49 -12.58 2.24
N PHE A 99 -9.17 -12.60 0.94
CA PHE A 99 -8.07 -13.43 0.44
C PHE A 99 -6.68 -12.83 0.72
N LEU A 100 -6.56 -11.50 0.79
CA LEU A 100 -5.29 -10.89 1.20
C LEU A 100 -5.00 -11.13 2.69
N ASN A 101 -6.05 -11.15 3.52
CA ASN A 101 -5.90 -11.46 4.94
C ASN A 101 -5.46 -12.91 5.20
N GLU A 102 -5.62 -13.84 4.25
CA GLU A 102 -5.01 -15.18 4.32
C GLU A 102 -3.47 -15.12 4.32
N LEU A 103 -2.88 -14.10 3.67
CA LEU A 103 -1.44 -13.85 3.64
C LEU A 103 -0.98 -12.97 4.80
N THR A 104 -1.70 -11.88 5.09
CA THR A 104 -1.22 -10.83 6.01
C THR A 104 -1.51 -11.12 7.48
N THR A 105 -2.65 -11.75 7.81
CA THR A 105 -3.06 -11.98 9.21
C THR A 105 -2.07 -12.88 9.97
N PRO A 106 -1.54 -13.97 9.37
CA PRO A 106 -0.46 -14.75 10.00
C PRO A 106 0.80 -13.93 10.31
N CYS A 107 1.02 -12.84 9.58
CA CYS A 107 2.12 -11.89 9.79
C CYS A 107 1.77 -10.79 10.82
N GLY A 108 0.58 -10.84 11.43
CA GLY A 108 0.11 -9.88 12.42
C GLY A 108 -0.55 -8.61 11.85
N ILE A 109 -0.86 -8.58 10.55
CA ILE A 109 -1.49 -7.43 9.86
C ILE A 109 -2.84 -7.85 9.28
N GLU A 110 -3.92 -7.18 9.67
CA GLU A 110 -5.28 -7.45 9.16
C GLU A 110 -5.82 -6.20 8.44
N ILE A 111 -6.05 -6.31 7.14
CA ILE A 111 -6.64 -5.28 6.29
C ILE A 111 -8.13 -5.15 6.65
N GLN A 112 -8.60 -3.92 6.84
CA GLN A 112 -10.00 -3.64 7.18
C GLN A 112 -10.84 -3.33 5.93
N LYS A 113 -12.16 -3.52 6.04
CA LYS A 113 -13.14 -3.29 4.95
C LYS A 113 -13.74 -1.88 5.00
N ASP A 114 -12.97 -0.90 5.46
CA ASP A 114 -13.39 0.50 5.63
C ASP A 114 -12.70 1.40 4.59
N ARG A 115 -13.06 2.68 4.61
CA ARG A 115 -12.31 3.77 3.97
C ARG A 115 -11.90 4.77 5.03
N VAL A 116 -10.62 5.05 5.13
CA VAL A 116 -10.10 6.06 6.06
C VAL A 116 -10.63 7.44 5.67
N THR A 117 -11.25 8.11 6.64
CA THR A 117 -11.86 9.44 6.48
C THR A 117 -11.46 10.34 7.65
N ASP A 118 -11.20 11.62 7.37
CA ASP A 118 -10.91 12.65 8.36
C ASP A 118 -11.53 13.99 7.91
N HIS A 119 -12.18 14.71 8.83
CA HIS A 119 -12.78 16.03 8.56
C HIS A 119 -11.90 17.20 9.01
N GLU A 120 -10.79 16.92 9.69
CA GLU A 120 -9.84 17.91 10.17
C GLU A 120 -8.52 17.82 9.39
N GLU A 121 -7.96 16.61 9.27
CA GLU A 121 -6.65 16.36 8.64
C GLU A 121 -6.80 15.77 7.23
N HIS A 122 -7.39 16.55 6.32
CA HIS A 122 -7.63 16.14 4.93
C HIS A 122 -7.17 17.17 3.89
N VAL A 123 -7.10 16.74 2.64
CA VAL A 123 -6.76 17.59 1.50
C VAL A 123 -7.98 18.36 1.01
N THR A 124 -7.76 19.61 0.62
CA THR A 124 -8.74 20.45 -0.06
C THR A 124 -8.33 20.66 -1.51
N GLN A 125 -9.23 20.41 -2.45
CA GLN A 125 -9.00 20.63 -3.88
C GLN A 125 -9.59 21.95 -4.33
N LYS A 126 -8.89 22.67 -5.21
CA LYS A 126 -9.44 23.85 -5.87
C LYS A 126 -10.42 23.46 -6.95
N VAL A 127 -11.60 24.05 -6.91
CA VAL A 127 -12.60 23.92 -7.97
C VAL A 127 -12.32 25.02 -8.99
N GLU A 128 -11.87 24.64 -10.18
CA GLU A 128 -11.56 25.58 -11.27
C GLU A 128 -12.49 25.39 -12.47
N LEU A 129 -12.91 26.51 -13.07
CA LEU A 129 -13.60 26.52 -14.35
C LEU A 129 -12.89 27.48 -15.30
N ALA A 130 -12.38 26.95 -16.41
CA ALA A 130 -11.63 27.71 -17.41
C ALA A 130 -10.46 28.52 -16.82
N GLY A 131 -9.74 27.94 -15.84
CA GLY A 131 -8.60 28.57 -15.16
C GLY A 131 -8.97 29.63 -14.12
N VAL A 132 -10.26 29.73 -13.77
CA VAL A 132 -10.74 30.59 -12.68
C VAL A 132 -11.09 29.71 -11.48
N VAL A 133 -10.44 29.96 -10.34
CA VAL A 133 -10.78 29.33 -9.06
C VAL A 133 -12.16 29.80 -8.62
N LEU A 134 -13.12 28.89 -8.61
CA LEU A 134 -14.50 29.11 -8.17
C LEU A 134 -14.68 28.86 -6.67
N GLY A 135 -13.79 28.07 -6.06
CA GLY A 135 -13.83 27.74 -4.66
C GLY A 135 -12.87 26.60 -4.31
N GLU A 136 -13.08 26.04 -3.13
CA GLU A 136 -12.32 24.94 -2.56
C GLU A 136 -13.29 23.89 -2.03
N GLU A 137 -13.00 22.62 -2.29
CA GLU A 137 -13.79 21.47 -1.87
C GLU A 137 -12.94 20.56 -0.99
N SER A 138 -13.43 20.30 0.22
CA SER A 138 -12.84 19.32 1.14
C SER A 138 -13.03 17.92 0.58
N ILE A 139 -11.98 17.10 0.62
CA ILE A 139 -12.04 15.67 0.27
C ILE A 139 -11.66 14.86 1.53
N PRO A 140 -12.63 14.54 2.42
CA PRO A 140 -12.34 13.95 3.73
C PRO A 140 -11.62 12.59 3.67
N HIS A 141 -11.74 11.86 2.57
CA HIS A 141 -11.05 10.58 2.36
C HIS A 141 -9.66 10.72 1.73
N PHE A 142 -9.19 11.94 1.47
CA PHE A 142 -7.79 12.23 1.13
C PHE A 142 -7.07 12.74 2.37
N VAL A 143 -6.65 11.80 3.23
CA VAL A 143 -6.20 12.10 4.59
C VAL A 143 -4.71 12.47 4.62
N ARG A 144 -4.37 13.50 5.40
CA ARG A 144 -2.99 13.89 5.70
C ARG A 144 -2.50 13.05 6.87
N VAL A 145 -1.42 12.31 6.67
CA VAL A 145 -0.85 11.42 7.68
C VAL A 145 0.51 11.94 8.12
N GLN A 146 0.66 12.23 9.42
CA GLN A 146 1.88 12.83 9.99
C GLN A 146 2.39 12.07 11.24
N ASN A 147 1.74 10.98 11.63
CA ASN A 147 2.14 10.14 12.76
C ASN A 147 2.89 8.91 12.26
N PHE A 148 4.19 8.88 12.54
CA PHE A 148 5.11 7.84 12.05
C PHE A 148 5.87 7.17 13.18
N ALA A 149 6.02 5.86 13.10
CA ALA A 149 6.95 5.11 13.95
C ALA A 149 8.41 5.43 13.59
N ASP A 150 9.34 5.23 14.52
CA ASP A 150 10.77 5.30 14.24
C ASP A 150 11.22 4.05 13.48
N HIS A 151 11.32 4.16 12.16
CA HIS A 151 11.67 3.06 11.26
C HIS A 151 12.48 3.59 10.05
N PRO A 152 13.38 2.78 9.45
CA PRO A 152 14.09 3.20 8.23
C PRO A 152 13.18 3.67 7.10
N ILE A 153 12.00 3.05 6.96
CA ILE A 153 11.00 3.41 5.92
C ILE A 153 10.40 4.80 6.14
N THR A 154 10.27 5.24 7.39
CA THR A 154 9.62 6.51 7.75
C THR A 154 10.62 7.63 8.01
N LYS A 155 11.92 7.36 7.85
CA LYS A 155 12.96 8.33 8.12
C LYS A 155 12.85 9.53 7.18
N GLY A 156 12.78 10.73 7.76
CA GLY A 156 12.73 11.99 7.02
C GLY A 156 11.38 12.30 6.37
N ILE A 157 10.37 11.44 6.57
CA ILE A 157 9.00 11.67 6.13
C ILE A 157 8.34 12.64 7.09
N SER A 158 7.73 13.68 6.53
CA SER A 158 7.00 14.70 7.27
C SER A 158 5.49 14.53 7.08
N GLU A 159 5.05 14.10 5.90
CA GLU A 159 3.63 13.91 5.60
C GLU A 159 3.42 12.91 4.46
N LEU A 160 2.43 12.03 4.60
CA LEU A 160 1.87 11.26 3.49
C LEU A 160 0.47 11.80 3.17
N ILE A 161 0.11 11.78 1.89
CA ILE A 161 -1.27 11.98 1.47
C ILE A 161 -1.84 10.61 1.11
N TYR A 162 -2.85 10.20 1.86
CA TYR A 162 -3.48 8.90 1.76
C TYR A 162 -4.78 9.00 0.96
N PHE A 163 -4.86 8.35 -0.20
CA PHE A 163 -5.90 8.60 -1.20
C PHE A 163 -6.98 7.53 -1.15
N SER A 164 -7.92 7.70 -0.22
CA SER A 164 -9.05 6.80 -0.01
C SER A 164 -8.67 5.38 0.40
N GLY A 165 -7.54 5.08 1.03
CA GLY A 165 -7.24 3.69 1.44
C GLY A 165 -8.08 3.18 2.61
N CYS A 166 -7.91 1.90 2.95
CA CYS A 166 -8.45 1.30 4.19
C CYS A 166 -7.51 1.48 5.40
N SER A 167 -8.01 1.18 6.59
CA SER A 167 -7.19 1.01 7.78
C SER A 167 -6.67 -0.42 7.91
N LEU A 168 -5.67 -0.59 8.78
CA LEU A 168 -5.07 -1.86 9.15
C LEU A 168 -5.22 -2.07 10.66
N ARG A 169 -5.40 -3.32 11.09
CA ARG A 169 -5.16 -3.73 12.48
C ARG A 169 -3.79 -4.39 12.56
N VAL A 170 -3.03 -4.01 13.58
CA VAL A 170 -1.69 -4.53 13.83
C VAL A 170 -1.69 -5.26 15.17
N SER A 171 -1.10 -6.45 15.17
CA SER A 171 -1.01 -7.36 16.32
C SER A 171 0.44 -7.85 16.51
N GLU A 172 0.63 -8.81 17.41
CA GLU A 172 1.96 -9.39 17.68
C GLU A 172 2.60 -9.93 16.40
N GLY A 173 3.86 -9.57 16.15
CA GLY A 173 4.58 -9.93 14.93
C GLY A 173 4.62 -8.85 13.84
N ALA A 174 3.88 -7.74 14.03
CA ALA A 174 3.91 -6.59 13.13
C ALA A 174 4.05 -5.26 13.89
N THR A 175 4.46 -4.22 13.16
CA THR A 175 4.62 -2.84 13.64
C THR A 175 3.92 -1.88 12.68
N ALA A 176 3.06 -1.01 13.21
CA ALA A 176 2.49 0.08 12.44
C ALA A 176 3.59 1.11 12.11
N LEU A 177 3.73 1.48 10.84
CA LEU A 177 4.68 2.49 10.37
C LEU A 177 4.09 3.89 10.37
N ALA A 178 2.86 4.00 9.88
CA ALA A 178 2.14 5.24 9.73
C ALA A 178 0.71 5.02 10.21
N SER A 179 0.21 5.99 10.98
CA SER A 179 -1.17 5.98 11.48
C SER A 179 -1.80 7.34 11.23
N THR A 180 -3.11 7.34 11.04
CA THR A 180 -3.89 8.58 10.91
C THR A 180 -3.89 9.39 12.21
N SER A 181 -4.51 10.56 12.17
CA SER A 181 -4.74 11.38 13.36
C SER A 181 -5.82 10.77 14.26
N ALA A 182 -6.00 11.30 15.48
CA ALA A 182 -7.07 10.85 16.37
C ALA A 182 -8.48 11.27 15.92
N SER A 183 -8.63 12.23 14.99
CA SER A 183 -9.94 12.62 14.45
C SER A 183 -10.44 11.69 13.35
N SER A 184 -9.55 10.90 12.75
CA SER A 184 -9.89 10.01 11.64
C SER A 184 -10.74 8.82 12.07
N PHE A 185 -11.51 8.27 11.14
CA PHE A 185 -12.31 7.07 11.36
C PHE A 185 -12.36 6.19 10.11
N GLY A 186 -12.64 4.90 10.32
CA GLY A 186 -12.91 3.94 9.26
C GLY A 186 -14.37 4.00 8.86
N ASP A 187 -14.65 4.69 7.75
CA ASP A 187 -15.96 4.87 7.14
C ASP A 187 -16.36 3.59 6.38
N ILE A 188 -17.33 2.84 6.90
CA ILE A 188 -17.72 1.52 6.37
C ILE A 188 -18.80 1.67 5.30
N ASP A 189 -19.74 2.61 5.46
CA ASP A 189 -20.87 2.78 4.55
C ASP A 189 -20.66 3.86 3.47
N LEU A 190 -19.52 4.55 3.56
CA LEU A 190 -18.96 5.50 2.60
C LEU A 190 -19.68 6.85 2.56
N ASP A 191 -20.48 7.18 3.57
CA ASP A 191 -21.21 8.44 3.66
C ASP A 191 -20.38 9.60 4.25
N SER A 192 -19.14 9.31 4.69
CA SER A 192 -18.22 10.23 5.34
C SER A 192 -18.76 10.83 6.64
N VAL A 193 -19.62 10.11 7.37
CA VAL A 193 -20.12 10.47 8.70
C VAL A 193 -19.66 9.40 9.68
N LEU A 194 -19.13 9.81 10.83
CA LEU A 194 -18.77 8.87 11.88
C LEU A 194 -20.03 8.29 12.53
N ASP A 195 -20.24 6.99 12.35
CA ASP A 195 -21.42 6.26 12.81
C ASP A 195 -21.18 5.30 13.99
N GLU A 196 -22.28 4.85 14.61
CA GLU A 196 -22.22 3.85 15.68
C GLU A 196 -21.70 2.51 15.13
N GLY A 197 -20.52 2.10 15.60
CA GLY A 197 -19.87 0.84 15.19
C GLY A 197 -18.63 1.04 14.34
N GLU A 198 -18.41 2.24 13.83
CA GLU A 198 -17.17 2.64 13.17
C GLU A 198 -16.08 2.96 14.19
N ILE A 199 -14.83 2.74 13.79
CA ILE A 199 -13.67 2.94 14.66
C ILE A 199 -13.07 4.31 14.37
N GLN A 200 -13.03 5.16 15.39
CA GLN A 200 -12.32 6.44 15.36
C GLN A 200 -11.00 6.34 16.14
N GLY A 201 -9.97 7.02 15.64
CA GLY A 201 -8.69 7.19 16.33
C GLY A 201 -7.50 7.14 15.38
N GLU A 202 -6.31 6.94 15.95
CA GLU A 202 -5.08 6.72 15.18
C GLU A 202 -5.12 5.34 14.52
N LEU A 203 -5.63 5.28 13.29
CA LEU A 203 -5.77 4.06 12.52
C LEU A 203 -4.46 3.77 11.77
N PRO A 204 -3.82 2.61 11.95
CA PRO A 204 -2.69 2.23 11.12
C PRO A 204 -3.09 2.18 9.64
N ILE A 205 -2.26 2.75 8.76
CA ILE A 205 -2.47 2.74 7.30
C ILE A 205 -1.34 2.04 6.55
N ALA A 206 -0.19 1.91 7.20
CA ALA A 206 0.92 1.11 6.73
C ALA A 206 1.54 0.35 7.90
N ALA A 207 1.92 -0.90 7.67
CA ALA A 207 2.52 -1.76 8.68
C ALA A 207 3.58 -2.67 8.06
N VAL A 208 4.50 -3.14 8.91
CA VAL A 208 5.51 -4.13 8.53
C VAL A 208 5.47 -5.34 9.43
N SER A 209 5.86 -6.49 8.86
CA SER A 209 6.21 -7.68 9.60
C SER A 209 7.59 -8.15 9.17
N GLU A 210 8.43 -8.49 10.16
CA GLU A 210 9.74 -9.08 9.95
C GLU A 210 9.71 -10.50 10.51
N MET A 211 9.64 -11.48 9.60
CA MET A 211 9.73 -12.90 9.91
C MET A 211 11.13 -13.40 9.50
N ASN A 212 11.21 -14.51 8.74
CA ASN A 212 12.44 -14.84 8.02
C ASN A 212 12.68 -13.83 6.87
N GLY A 213 11.60 -13.42 6.20
CA GLY A 213 11.54 -12.36 5.19
C GLY A 213 10.78 -11.14 5.70
N ARG A 214 10.43 -10.22 4.79
CA ARG A 214 9.81 -8.95 5.14
C ARG A 214 8.52 -8.72 4.38
N LEU A 215 7.48 -8.28 5.08
CA LEU A 215 6.22 -7.85 4.50
C LEU A 215 6.00 -6.37 4.84
N VAL A 216 5.72 -5.55 3.83
CA VAL A 216 5.10 -4.22 4.01
C VAL A 216 3.69 -4.29 3.45
N VAL A 217 2.70 -3.86 4.23
CA VAL A 217 1.32 -3.67 3.78
C VAL A 217 0.98 -2.20 3.88
N VAL A 218 0.42 -1.63 2.82
CA VAL A 218 -0.17 -0.29 2.80
C VAL A 218 -1.62 -0.42 2.36
N GLY A 219 -2.54 0.18 3.09
CA GLY A 219 -3.98 0.07 2.79
C GLY A 219 -4.45 0.87 1.56
N ASP A 220 -3.52 1.46 0.80
CA ASP A 220 -3.79 2.29 -0.37
C ASP A 220 -2.78 1.97 -1.48
N SER A 221 -3.28 1.68 -2.67
CA SER A 221 -2.49 1.49 -3.88
C SER A 221 -2.21 2.78 -4.65
N ASN A 222 -3.05 3.80 -4.48
CA ASN A 222 -2.90 5.09 -5.12
C ASN A 222 -1.66 5.83 -4.60
N ILE A 223 -1.19 5.55 -3.38
CA ILE A 223 0.06 6.13 -2.85
C ILE A 223 1.27 5.95 -3.79
N ALA A 224 1.26 4.90 -4.61
CA ALA A 224 2.31 4.58 -5.58
C ALA A 224 1.95 4.96 -7.03
N ALA A 225 0.71 5.37 -7.29
CA ALA A 225 0.23 5.66 -8.64
C ALA A 225 0.74 7.00 -9.17
N ASN A 226 0.95 7.09 -10.48
CA ASN A 226 1.52 8.25 -11.17
C ASN A 226 0.83 9.59 -10.80
N GLY A 227 -0.49 9.58 -10.63
CA GLY A 227 -1.27 10.78 -10.29
C GLY A 227 -1.05 11.30 -8.86
N TYR A 228 -0.47 10.49 -7.98
CA TYR A 228 -0.50 10.69 -6.53
C TYR A 228 0.87 10.51 -5.84
N ILE A 229 1.81 9.83 -6.49
CA ILE A 229 3.13 9.51 -5.92
C ILE A 229 3.95 10.75 -5.55
N GLU A 230 3.72 11.89 -6.21
CA GLU A 230 4.39 13.17 -5.90
C GLU A 230 3.70 13.99 -4.78
N GLN A 231 2.60 13.49 -4.20
CA GLN A 231 1.86 14.20 -3.16
C GLN A 231 2.49 13.91 -1.79
N GLY A 232 2.69 14.95 -0.98
CA GLY A 232 3.44 14.83 0.28
C GLY A 232 4.83 14.21 0.05
N ASP A 233 5.20 13.26 0.91
CA ASP A 233 6.42 12.46 0.82
C ASP A 233 6.14 11.03 0.31
N ASN A 234 5.03 10.79 -0.41
CA ASN A 234 4.61 9.47 -0.88
C ASN A 234 5.71 8.74 -1.68
N LEU A 235 6.36 9.42 -2.63
CA LEU A 235 7.48 8.88 -3.40
C LEU A 235 8.61 8.39 -2.49
N LEU A 236 8.98 9.18 -1.49
CA LEU A 236 10.04 8.83 -0.56
C LEU A 236 9.65 7.63 0.30
N PHE A 237 8.40 7.56 0.77
CA PHE A 237 7.86 6.42 1.51
C PHE A 237 7.95 5.12 0.72
N VAL A 238 7.37 5.11 -0.48
CA VAL A 238 7.31 3.91 -1.34
C VAL A 238 8.72 3.48 -1.73
N GLN A 239 9.60 4.43 -2.07
CA GLN A 239 11.01 4.14 -2.35
C GLN A 239 11.68 3.50 -1.13
N GLN A 240 11.60 4.10 0.05
CA GLN A 240 12.26 3.56 1.25
C GLN A 240 11.69 2.19 1.66
N ALA A 241 10.39 1.94 1.44
CA ALA A 241 9.77 0.64 1.64
C ALA A 241 10.39 -0.44 0.74
N ILE A 242 10.51 -0.17 -0.57
CA ILE A 242 11.09 -1.12 -1.53
C ILE A 242 12.58 -1.34 -1.29
N GLU A 243 13.32 -0.28 -0.97
CA GLU A 243 14.74 -0.39 -0.61
C GLU A 243 14.92 -1.26 0.65
N TRP A 244 14.12 -1.03 1.68
CA TRP A 244 14.15 -1.84 2.90
C TRP A 244 13.77 -3.31 2.64
N LEU A 245 12.81 -3.56 1.75
CA LEU A 245 12.44 -4.91 1.31
C LEU A 245 13.53 -5.59 0.48
N SER A 246 14.33 -4.82 -0.26
CA SER A 246 15.40 -5.31 -1.13
C SER A 246 16.67 -5.75 -0.39
N PHE A 247 16.80 -5.43 0.91
CA PHE A 247 17.92 -5.88 1.73
C PHE A 247 17.65 -7.27 2.32
N ASN A 248 18.29 -8.30 1.77
CA ASN A 248 18.30 -9.64 2.35
C ASN A 248 19.01 -9.64 3.72
N ILE A 249 18.42 -10.32 4.70
CA ILE A 249 18.97 -10.52 6.06
C ILE A 249 19.97 -11.68 6.06
#